data_AF-A0A966PPH6-F1
#
_entry.id   AF-A0A966PPH6-F1
#
_cell.length_a   1.000
_cell.length_b   1.000
_cell.length_c   1.000
_cell.angle_alpha   90.00
_cell.angle_beta   90.00
_cell.angle_gamma   90.00
#
_symmetry.space_group_name_H-M   'P 1'
#
loop_
_entity.id
_entity.type
_entity.pdbx_description
1 polymer ?
#
loop_
_entity_poly.entity_id
_entity_poly.type
_entity_poly.pdbx_seq_one_letter_code
_entity_poly.pdbx_strand_id
1 'polypeptide(L)'
;KDGTNNIYLKPFLEQVISDVNKYLGNFNALRLSYNDGGNTFQIVDDQVMPPLQGEKILPPDNVDTIPLVGKSSIAKSLEIKTEISSKLSNMIAISANADVANKATLSTNGDNFGFINTSYKDRYIPIKGDVTGSSQTDLDAVKASAIQFNQTISDFYSKINPSEANVSHATNYYIEKMSRIKNDEYPTRASTMIPVSVNFTTDGISGFTMGQAFTIPQEILPYTYNNRNLQGIPGLGADHINKVGFVVVGLSNTIENNQWNTSVKANMIFLKKTTDFSGSVEQLAASDRQFEENPGNATVTNPVQVSDGPVKLPDYIKNSQEYKNFIAIPGVQARVQDIATKLGVTSDDLYLVFYKESRFDSTVKNSIGAVGLIQFIPKTAASLGVTTEQLQTMGPLKQLDYVEKYFGGGSRKFKNAYDLYLYTFFPAAVGKPASFVIETSNQSASIISTQNPAIARAAGKRPGDPLTVNDFYIYVQKALIG
;
A
#
# COMPACT_ATOMS: atom_id res chain seq x y z
N LYS A 1 -21.23 28.68 -19.84
CA LYS A 1 -20.70 29.81 -20.62
C LYS A 1 -21.88 30.64 -21.08
N ASP A 2 -22.06 31.85 -20.56
CA ASP A 2 -22.79 32.85 -21.35
C ASP A 2 -21.85 33.28 -22.51
N GLY A 3 -22.41 33.79 -23.60
CA GLY A 3 -21.67 34.10 -24.83
C GLY A 3 -20.65 35.25 -24.72
N THR A 4 -20.23 35.68 -23.52
CA THR A 4 -19.34 36.85 -23.34
C THR A 4 -17.90 36.53 -22.94
N ASN A 5 -17.46 35.27 -23.00
CA ASN A 5 -16.10 34.84 -22.58
C ASN A 5 -15.75 35.16 -21.10
N ASN A 6 -16.71 35.61 -20.30
CA ASN A 6 -16.52 35.85 -18.88
C ASN A 6 -16.55 34.53 -18.10
N ILE A 7 -15.58 34.35 -17.20
CA ILE A 7 -15.50 33.20 -16.29
C ILE A 7 -16.13 33.62 -14.97
N TYR A 8 -17.23 32.96 -14.59
CA TYR A 8 -17.83 33.16 -13.28
C TYR A 8 -16.87 32.65 -12.19
N LEU A 9 -16.51 33.52 -11.25
CA LEU A 9 -15.53 33.24 -10.21
C LEU A 9 -15.90 32.01 -9.37
N LYS A 10 -17.16 31.89 -8.96
CA LYS A 10 -17.63 30.77 -8.12
C LYS A 10 -17.48 29.40 -8.83
N PRO A 11 -18.07 29.16 -10.02
CA PRO A 11 -17.88 27.91 -10.76
C PRO A 11 -16.41 27.59 -11.05
N PHE A 12 -15.58 28.60 -11.31
CA PHE A 12 -14.14 28.41 -11.51
C PHE A 12 -13.46 27.90 -10.24
N LEU A 13 -13.69 28.57 -9.10
CA LEU A 13 -13.13 28.15 -7.82
C LEU A 13 -13.64 26.77 -7.40
N GLU A 14 -14.93 26.47 -7.61
CA GLU A 14 -15.51 25.15 -7.32
C GLU A 14 -14.85 24.05 -8.17
N GLN A 15 -14.55 24.32 -9.44
CA GLN A 15 -13.81 23.37 -10.28
C GLN A 15 -12.38 23.15 -9.79
N VAL A 16 -11.66 24.23 -9.45
CA VAL A 16 -10.31 24.13 -8.90
C VAL A 16 -10.31 23.33 -7.60
N ILE A 17 -11.22 23.62 -6.67
CA ILE A 17 -11.34 22.91 -5.39
C ILE A 17 -11.71 21.44 -5.61
N SER A 18 -12.58 21.14 -6.57
CA SER A 18 -12.91 19.77 -6.96
C SER A 18 -11.67 19.00 -7.45
N ASP A 19 -10.84 19.62 -8.27
CA ASP A 19 -9.60 19.01 -8.74
C ASP A 19 -8.59 18.86 -7.59
N VAL A 20 -8.45 19.87 -6.71
CA VAL A 20 -7.62 19.78 -5.50
C VAL A 20 -8.06 18.61 -4.62
N ASN A 21 -9.36 18.47 -4.33
CA ASN A 21 -9.88 17.33 -3.57
C ASN A 21 -9.48 16.01 -4.23
N LYS A 22 -9.62 15.90 -5.56
CA LYS A 22 -9.23 14.70 -6.31
C LYS A 22 -7.74 14.39 -6.18
N TYR A 23 -6.87 15.40 -6.25
CA TYR A 23 -5.42 15.22 -6.09
C TYR A 23 -5.02 14.91 -4.64
N LEU A 24 -5.78 15.40 -3.66
CA LEU A 24 -5.66 14.99 -2.25
C LEU A 24 -6.30 13.62 -1.96
N GLY A 25 -6.63 12.85 -3.00
CA GLY A 25 -7.20 11.51 -2.87
C GLY A 25 -8.64 11.50 -2.37
N ASN A 26 -9.38 12.61 -2.49
CA ASN A 26 -10.71 12.82 -1.91
C ASN A 26 -10.78 12.51 -0.41
N PHE A 27 -9.63 12.59 0.27
CA PHE A 27 -9.57 12.40 1.71
C PHE A 27 -10.15 13.62 2.43
N ASN A 28 -9.75 14.83 2.02
CA ASN A 28 -10.39 16.08 2.43
C ASN A 28 -11.70 16.30 1.65
N ALA A 29 -12.64 17.05 2.23
CA ALA A 29 -13.85 17.51 1.55
C ALA A 29 -13.88 19.03 1.51
N LEU A 30 -12.94 19.62 0.77
CA LEU A 30 -12.85 21.06 0.61
C LEU A 30 -14.04 21.60 -0.19
N ARG A 31 -14.65 22.69 0.28
CA ARG A 31 -15.77 23.36 -0.38
C ARG A 31 -15.61 24.88 -0.27
N LEU A 32 -16.04 25.58 -1.31
CA LEU A 32 -16.18 27.02 -1.27
C LEU A 32 -17.40 27.40 -0.42
N SER A 33 -17.18 28.21 0.61
CA SER A 33 -18.22 28.77 1.47
C SER A 33 -18.14 30.30 1.44
N TYR A 34 -19.28 30.97 1.57
CA TYR A 34 -19.34 32.42 1.67
C TYR A 34 -19.55 32.80 3.13
N ASN A 35 -18.67 33.65 3.65
CA ASN A 35 -18.74 34.21 5.00
C ASN A 35 -19.34 35.62 4.92
N ASP A 36 -20.58 35.76 5.40
CA ASP A 36 -21.34 37.01 5.33
C ASP A 36 -20.74 38.09 6.23
N GLY A 37 -20.32 37.74 7.45
CA GLY A 37 -19.76 38.68 8.42
C GLY A 37 -18.45 39.32 7.96
N GLY A 38 -17.66 38.59 7.14
CA GLY A 38 -16.44 39.09 6.54
C GLY A 38 -16.58 39.55 5.08
N ASN A 39 -17.76 39.37 4.45
CA ASN A 39 -17.97 39.53 3.01
C ASN A 39 -16.85 38.85 2.17
N THR A 40 -16.50 37.62 2.52
CA THR A 40 -15.39 36.89 1.89
C THR A 40 -15.78 35.46 1.53
N PHE A 41 -15.17 34.95 0.46
CA PHE A 41 -15.18 33.52 0.19
C PHE A 41 -14.07 32.84 0.99
N GLN A 42 -14.41 31.73 1.63
CA GLN A 42 -13.50 30.90 2.41
C GLN A 42 -13.56 29.45 1.89
N ILE A 43 -12.43 28.76 1.94
CA ILE A 43 -12.37 27.33 1.65
C ILE A 43 -12.49 26.61 2.99
N VAL A 44 -13.51 25.78 3.12
CA VAL A 44 -13.79 25.01 4.34
C VAL A 44 -13.60 23.53 4.03
N ASP A 45 -12.94 22.80 4.92
CA ASP A 45 -12.97 21.34 4.88
C ASP A 45 -14.21 20.86 5.65
N ASP A 46 -15.14 20.22 4.95
CA ASP A 46 -16.33 19.64 5.57
C ASP A 46 -15.99 18.34 6.35
N GLN A 47 -14.72 17.88 6.32
CA GLN A 47 -14.22 16.81 7.20
C GLN A 47 -13.44 17.35 8.41
N VAL A 48 -13.56 16.65 9.53
CA VAL A 48 -12.79 16.95 10.75
C VAL A 48 -11.40 16.34 10.62
N MET A 49 -10.37 17.19 10.69
CA MET A 49 -8.97 16.79 10.83
C MET A 49 -8.57 16.81 12.31
N PRO A 50 -7.84 15.79 12.81
CA PRO A 50 -7.26 15.85 14.14
C PRO A 50 -6.25 17.01 14.22
N PRO A 51 -6.12 17.68 15.38
CA PRO A 51 -5.20 18.81 15.53
C PRO A 51 -3.75 18.32 15.46
N LEU A 52 -2.87 19.14 14.89
CA LEU A 52 -1.43 18.91 14.98
C LEU A 52 -0.93 19.19 16.41
N GLN A 53 0.28 18.70 16.73
CA GLN A 53 0.90 18.93 18.03
C GLN A 53 1.06 20.43 18.30
N GLY A 54 0.33 20.95 19.29
CA GLY A 54 0.33 22.38 19.65
C GLY A 54 -0.88 23.16 19.11
N GLU A 55 -1.68 22.57 18.21
CA GLU A 55 -2.95 23.16 17.78
C GLU A 55 -4.06 22.86 18.79
N LYS A 56 -4.83 23.88 19.14
CA LYS A 56 -6.05 23.73 19.94
C LYS A 56 -7.23 23.80 18.99
N ILE A 57 -7.98 22.71 18.85
CA ILE A 57 -9.35 22.80 18.34
C ILE A 57 -10.13 23.59 19.38
N LEU A 58 -10.59 24.79 19.01
CA LEU A 58 -11.49 25.56 19.84
C LEU A 58 -12.75 24.71 20.01
N PRO A 59 -13.14 24.36 21.25
CA PRO A 59 -14.42 23.71 21.47
C PRO A 59 -15.51 24.65 20.94
N PRO A 60 -16.63 24.11 20.42
CA PRO A 60 -17.81 24.93 20.21
C PRO A 60 -18.24 25.43 21.60
N ASP A 61 -17.85 26.66 21.92
CA ASP A 61 -18.30 27.38 23.11
C ASP A 61 -19.81 27.59 22.94
N ASN A 62 -20.58 26.71 23.58
CA ASN A 62 -22.04 26.66 23.57
C ASN A 62 -22.69 26.28 22.24
N VAL A 63 -23.10 25.02 22.14
CA VAL A 63 -24.21 24.67 21.24
C VAL A 63 -25.49 25.17 21.90
N ASP A 64 -25.87 26.41 21.58
CA ASP A 64 -27.07 27.04 22.13
C ASP A 64 -28.33 26.30 21.72
N THR A 65 -29.26 26.17 22.67
CA THR A 65 -30.58 25.60 22.39
C THR A 65 -31.47 26.69 21.81
N ILE A 66 -31.87 26.54 20.56
CA ILE A 66 -32.82 27.46 19.93
C ILE A 66 -34.23 27.04 20.34
N PRO A 67 -35.01 27.92 21.01
CA PRO A 67 -36.37 27.60 21.40
C PRO A 67 -37.27 27.65 20.15
N LEU A 68 -37.57 26.48 19.59
CA LEU A 68 -38.45 26.34 18.41
C LEU A 68 -39.90 25.95 18.77
N VAL A 69 -40.15 25.66 20.05
CA VAL A 69 -41.47 25.26 20.56
C VAL A 69 -41.77 25.89 21.92
N GLY A 70 -43.05 25.93 22.28
CA GLY A 70 -43.51 26.52 23.53
C GLY A 70 -43.73 28.04 23.46
N LYS A 71 -44.02 28.66 24.62
CA LYS A 71 -44.39 30.08 24.71
C LYS A 71 -43.23 31.05 24.40
N SER A 72 -41.99 30.55 24.48
CA SER A 72 -40.77 31.30 24.17
C SER A 72 -40.23 30.97 22.77
N SER A 73 -41.04 30.31 21.92
CA SER A 73 -40.60 29.94 20.57
C SER A 73 -40.33 31.18 19.73
N ILE A 74 -39.18 31.19 19.05
CA ILE A 74 -38.86 32.19 18.02
C ILE A 74 -39.34 31.78 16.63
N ALA A 75 -39.82 30.54 16.46
CA ALA A 75 -40.24 30.01 15.17
C ALA A 75 -41.71 30.39 14.88
N LYS A 76 -41.95 31.02 13.73
CA LYS A 76 -43.27 31.22 13.13
C LYS A 76 -43.86 29.92 12.59
N SER A 77 -42.98 29.06 12.07
CA SER A 77 -43.33 27.74 11.56
C SER A 77 -42.20 26.78 11.85
N LEU A 78 -42.53 25.54 12.20
CA LEU A 78 -41.58 24.46 12.44
C LEU A 78 -42.06 23.21 11.70
N GLU A 79 -41.18 22.63 10.91
CA GLU A 79 -41.34 21.34 10.24
C GLU A 79 -40.22 20.42 10.68
N ILE A 80 -40.60 19.24 11.17
CA ILE A 80 -39.67 18.17 11.52
C ILE A 80 -40.00 17.00 10.61
N LYS A 81 -39.05 16.64 9.74
CA LYS A 81 -39.28 15.62 8.72
C LYS A 81 -38.18 14.58 8.74
N THR A 82 -38.59 13.31 8.76
CA THR A 82 -37.67 12.21 8.51
C THR A 82 -37.37 12.13 7.01
N GLU A 83 -36.10 12.25 6.63
CA GLU A 83 -35.70 12.21 5.22
C GLU A 83 -34.73 11.06 4.93
N ILE A 84 -35.27 9.92 4.51
CA ILE A 84 -34.43 8.84 3.98
C ILE A 84 -34.04 9.20 2.55
N SER A 85 -32.80 9.68 2.36
CA SER A 85 -32.29 9.97 1.02
C SER A 85 -32.09 8.67 0.22
N SER A 86 -32.17 8.74 -1.11
CA SER A 86 -31.82 7.62 -1.99
C SER A 86 -30.39 7.12 -1.75
N LYS A 87 -29.46 8.04 -1.45
CA LYS A 87 -28.09 7.72 -1.03
C LYS A 87 -28.06 6.90 0.25
N LEU A 88 -28.85 7.29 1.27
CA LEU A 88 -28.95 6.55 2.52
C LEU A 88 -29.58 5.16 2.31
N SER A 89 -30.63 5.07 1.49
CA SER A 89 -31.26 3.81 1.11
C SER A 89 -30.27 2.88 0.41
N ASN A 90 -29.49 3.41 -0.53
CA ASN A 90 -28.43 2.66 -1.21
C ASN A 90 -27.34 2.20 -0.22
N MET A 91 -26.91 3.04 0.71
CA MET A 91 -25.96 2.65 1.76
C MET A 91 -26.51 1.54 2.68
N ILE A 92 -27.78 1.62 3.08
CA ILE A 92 -28.45 0.55 3.86
C ILE A 92 -28.50 -0.75 3.06
N ALA A 93 -28.77 -0.68 1.75
CA ALA A 93 -28.81 -1.86 0.89
C ALA A 93 -27.40 -2.47 0.66
N ILE A 94 -26.38 -1.64 0.46
CA ILE A 94 -24.97 -2.05 0.27
C ILE A 94 -24.41 -2.66 1.56
N SER A 95 -24.78 -2.12 2.72
CA SER A 95 -24.37 -2.66 4.02
C SER A 95 -25.03 -3.99 4.37
N ALA A 96 -26.17 -4.33 3.75
CA ALA A 96 -26.91 -5.58 3.95
C ALA A 96 -26.35 -6.79 3.18
N ASN A 97 -25.17 -6.69 2.56
CA ASN A 97 -24.51 -7.80 1.87
C ASN A 97 -24.09 -8.90 2.87
N ALA A 98 -24.14 -10.19 2.48
CA ALA A 98 -23.86 -11.32 3.36
C ALA A 98 -22.36 -11.62 3.56
N ASP A 99 -21.48 -11.17 2.67
CA ASP A 99 -20.04 -11.45 2.75
C ASP A 99 -19.29 -10.39 3.57
N VAL A 100 -19.32 -10.51 4.90
CA VAL A 100 -18.68 -9.57 5.84
C VAL A 100 -17.18 -9.38 5.59
N ALA A 101 -16.49 -10.38 5.03
CA ALA A 101 -15.04 -10.34 4.81
C ALA A 101 -14.63 -9.56 3.54
N ASN A 102 -15.47 -9.56 2.50
CA ASN A 102 -15.24 -8.81 1.25
C ASN A 102 -16.19 -7.61 1.07
N LYS A 103 -16.90 -7.19 2.13
CA LYS A 103 -17.66 -5.94 2.11
C LYS A 103 -16.73 -4.78 1.73
N ALA A 104 -17.19 -3.91 0.83
CA ALA A 104 -16.53 -2.64 0.57
C ALA A 104 -16.24 -1.92 1.89
N THR A 105 -15.14 -1.19 2.00
CA THR A 105 -14.71 -0.54 3.26
C THR A 105 -15.79 0.34 3.88
N LEU A 106 -16.65 0.95 3.05
CA LEU A 106 -17.84 1.71 3.49
C LEU A 106 -18.90 0.83 4.20
N SER A 107 -19.01 -0.44 3.84
CA SER A 107 -20.07 -1.38 4.24
C SER A 107 -19.80 -2.11 5.58
N THR A 108 -18.54 -2.25 6.01
CA THR A 108 -18.21 -2.97 7.25
C THR A 108 -18.38 -2.12 8.51
N ASN A 109 -17.87 -0.89 8.53
CA ASN A 109 -17.89 -0.01 9.72
C ASN A 109 -17.87 1.51 9.42
N GLY A 110 -17.76 1.92 8.15
CA GLY A 110 -17.69 3.32 7.74
C GLY A 110 -19.02 4.02 7.52
N ASP A 111 -20.09 3.25 7.28
CA ASP A 111 -21.43 3.79 7.07
C ASP A 111 -22.30 3.77 8.34
N ASN A 112 -23.20 4.75 8.42
CA ASN A 112 -24.24 4.93 9.43
C ASN A 112 -25.19 3.73 9.62
N PHE A 113 -25.04 2.59 8.96
CA PHE A 113 -25.97 1.46 9.07
C PHE A 113 -25.30 0.07 9.02
N GLY A 114 -23.96 0.00 8.90
CA GLY A 114 -23.21 -1.25 8.78
C GLY A 114 -23.45 -2.23 9.94
N PHE A 115 -23.47 -1.71 11.17
CA PHE A 115 -23.70 -2.50 12.39
C PHE A 115 -25.10 -3.12 12.47
N ILE A 116 -26.12 -2.55 11.82
CA ILE A 116 -27.47 -3.14 11.83
C ILE A 116 -27.47 -4.45 11.07
N ASN A 117 -26.59 -4.57 10.07
CA ASN A 117 -26.53 -5.69 9.15
C ASN A 117 -25.44 -6.73 9.51
N THR A 118 -24.82 -6.65 10.69
CA THR A 118 -23.79 -7.62 11.11
C THR A 118 -24.35 -9.00 11.44
N SER A 119 -25.64 -9.07 11.82
CA SER A 119 -26.29 -10.31 12.25
C SER A 119 -27.39 -10.79 11.31
N TYR A 120 -27.61 -10.09 10.19
CA TYR A 120 -28.65 -10.43 9.21
C TYR A 120 -28.00 -10.77 7.87
N LYS A 121 -28.48 -11.85 7.25
CA LYS A 121 -28.02 -12.34 5.96
C LYS A 121 -29.20 -12.37 4.99
N ASP A 122 -29.06 -11.71 3.83
CA ASP A 122 -30.01 -11.84 2.73
C ASP A 122 -30.03 -13.31 2.25
N ARG A 123 -31.21 -13.94 2.29
CA ARG A 123 -31.39 -15.35 1.89
C ARG A 123 -31.50 -15.53 0.38
N TYR A 124 -31.85 -14.47 -0.36
CA TYR A 124 -32.18 -14.55 -1.78
C TYR A 124 -31.06 -14.00 -2.66
N ILE A 125 -30.42 -12.90 -2.25
CA ILE A 125 -29.28 -12.31 -2.97
C ILE A 125 -28.13 -12.11 -1.97
N PRO A 126 -27.33 -13.15 -1.69
CA PRO A 126 -26.29 -13.10 -0.68
C PRO A 126 -25.12 -12.17 -1.05
N ILE A 127 -24.86 -11.94 -2.34
CA ILE A 127 -23.79 -11.06 -2.82
C ILE A 127 -24.41 -9.99 -3.73
N LYS A 128 -24.28 -8.72 -3.34
CA LYS A 128 -24.65 -7.56 -4.16
C LYS A 128 -23.38 -6.72 -4.39
N GLY A 129 -22.84 -6.78 -5.60
CA GLY A 129 -21.61 -6.11 -6.02
C GLY A 129 -21.11 -6.65 -7.37
N ASP A 130 -20.18 -5.95 -8.01
CA ASP A 130 -19.54 -6.45 -9.23
C ASP A 130 -18.80 -7.75 -8.91
N VAL A 131 -19.14 -8.82 -9.63
CA VAL A 131 -18.52 -10.14 -9.53
C VAL A 131 -17.11 -10.06 -10.12
N THR A 132 -16.17 -9.49 -9.36
CA THR A 132 -14.74 -9.62 -9.63
C THR A 132 -14.05 -10.11 -8.37
N GLY A 133 -13.65 -11.38 -8.38
CA GLY A 133 -12.75 -11.95 -7.39
C GLY A 133 -13.38 -12.99 -6.46
N SER A 134 -12.95 -14.22 -6.67
CA SER A 134 -13.14 -15.39 -5.81
C SER A 134 -12.72 -15.16 -4.35
N SER A 135 -13.42 -15.84 -3.44
CA SER A 135 -13.39 -15.78 -1.97
C SER A 135 -12.10 -16.24 -1.25
N GLN A 136 -10.92 -15.96 -1.81
CA GLN A 136 -9.67 -16.00 -1.06
C GLN A 136 -8.99 -14.67 -1.25
N THR A 137 -8.81 -13.92 -0.16
CA THR A 137 -7.88 -12.80 -0.14
C THR A 137 -6.50 -13.40 -0.35
N ASP A 138 -6.10 -13.53 -1.62
CA ASP A 138 -4.78 -14.00 -1.98
C ASP A 138 -3.81 -12.99 -1.37
N LEU A 139 -3.16 -13.40 -0.27
CA LEU A 139 -2.21 -12.56 0.45
C LEU A 139 -1.14 -12.05 -0.53
N ASP A 140 -0.87 -12.81 -1.58
CA ASP A 140 0.13 -12.47 -2.58
C ASP A 140 -0.37 -11.39 -3.55
N ALA A 141 -1.67 -11.33 -3.84
CA ALA A 141 -2.27 -10.20 -4.56
C ALA A 141 -2.24 -8.91 -3.72
N VAL A 142 -2.55 -8.99 -2.42
CA VAL A 142 -2.49 -7.83 -1.51
C VAL A 142 -1.04 -7.32 -1.36
N LYS A 143 -0.08 -8.24 -1.22
CA LYS A 143 1.35 -7.90 -1.21
C LYS A 143 1.79 -7.30 -2.53
N ALA A 144 1.34 -7.83 -3.67
CA ALA A 144 1.67 -7.31 -4.99
C ALA A 144 1.17 -5.86 -5.15
N SER A 145 -0.08 -5.56 -4.77
CA SER A 145 -0.60 -4.19 -4.79
C SER A 145 0.15 -3.26 -3.84
N ALA A 146 0.56 -3.74 -2.65
CA ALA A 146 1.38 -2.97 -1.71
C ALA A 146 2.77 -2.65 -2.28
N ILE A 147 3.42 -3.64 -2.91
CA ILE A 147 4.71 -3.46 -3.58
C ILE A 147 4.58 -2.46 -4.72
N GLN A 148 3.53 -2.59 -5.55
CA GLN A 148 3.28 -1.68 -6.66
C GLN A 148 3.00 -0.24 -6.18
N PHE A 149 2.27 -0.07 -5.06
CA PHE A 149 2.08 1.22 -4.42
C PHE A 149 3.44 1.81 -3.99
N ASN A 150 4.23 1.07 -3.20
CA ASN A 150 5.54 1.53 -2.71
C ASN A 150 6.50 1.88 -3.86
N GLN A 151 6.52 1.07 -4.92
CA GLN A 151 7.31 1.34 -6.13
C GLN A 151 6.85 2.61 -6.83
N THR A 152 5.54 2.84 -6.96
CA THR A 152 5.00 4.03 -7.61
C THR A 152 5.32 5.29 -6.82
N ILE A 153 5.18 5.26 -5.50
CA ILE A 153 5.55 6.38 -4.62
C ILE A 153 7.05 6.65 -4.71
N SER A 154 7.88 5.61 -4.62
CA SER A 154 9.33 5.73 -4.77
C SER A 154 9.70 6.34 -6.13
N ASP A 155 9.13 5.86 -7.23
CA ASP A 155 9.34 6.40 -8.57
C ASP A 155 8.94 7.87 -8.68
N PHE A 156 7.82 8.25 -8.07
CA PHE A 156 7.32 9.63 -8.10
C PHE A 156 8.26 10.62 -7.40
N TYR A 157 8.84 10.22 -6.26
CA TYR A 157 9.73 11.08 -5.48
C TYR A 157 11.22 10.96 -5.84
N SER A 158 11.61 9.95 -6.62
CA SER A 158 13.03 9.72 -6.99
C SER A 158 13.38 10.07 -8.43
N LYS A 159 12.40 10.22 -9.33
CA LYS A 159 12.65 10.44 -10.77
C LYS A 159 12.24 11.85 -11.18
N ILE A 160 13.04 12.47 -12.03
CA ILE A 160 12.72 13.78 -12.65
C ILE A 160 11.49 13.70 -13.56
N ASN A 161 11.21 12.53 -14.15
CA ASN A 161 10.02 12.29 -14.97
C ASN A 161 9.36 10.95 -14.60
N PRO A 162 8.49 10.92 -13.57
CA PRO A 162 7.92 9.68 -13.08
C PRO A 162 6.84 9.12 -14.03
N SER A 163 6.70 7.80 -14.03
CA SER A 163 5.71 7.12 -14.88
C SER A 163 4.29 7.32 -14.36
N GLU A 164 3.42 7.90 -15.18
CA GLU A 164 2.00 8.12 -14.84
C GLU A 164 1.15 6.83 -14.85
N ALA A 165 1.64 5.75 -15.46
CA ALA A 165 0.86 4.53 -15.71
C ALA A 165 0.25 3.89 -14.45
N ASN A 166 0.91 4.02 -13.29
CA ASN A 166 0.49 3.40 -12.04
C ASN A 166 -0.16 4.38 -11.04
N VAL A 167 -0.29 5.66 -11.39
CA VAL A 167 -0.83 6.69 -10.48
C VAL A 167 -2.25 6.32 -10.05
N SER A 168 -3.10 5.91 -10.99
CA SER A 168 -4.49 5.50 -10.70
C SER A 168 -4.55 4.35 -9.69
N HIS A 169 -3.72 3.31 -9.87
CA HIS A 169 -3.64 2.19 -8.93
C HIS A 169 -3.16 2.66 -7.55
N ALA A 170 -2.11 3.48 -7.49
CA ALA A 170 -1.56 3.97 -6.24
C ALA A 170 -2.54 4.84 -5.46
N THR A 171 -3.25 5.74 -6.14
CA THR A 171 -4.30 6.58 -5.54
C THR A 171 -5.43 5.72 -4.99
N ASN A 172 -5.95 4.77 -5.77
CA ASN A 172 -7.04 3.90 -5.32
C ASN A 172 -6.61 3.02 -4.13
N TYR A 173 -5.39 2.48 -4.17
CA TYR A 173 -4.82 1.71 -3.06
C TYR A 173 -4.75 2.53 -1.77
N TYR A 174 -4.25 3.78 -1.86
CA TYR A 174 -4.17 4.69 -0.71
C TYR A 174 -5.54 5.01 -0.13
N ILE A 175 -6.50 5.38 -1.00
CA ILE A 175 -7.88 5.68 -0.61
C ILE A 175 -8.49 4.49 0.14
N GLU A 176 -8.33 3.28 -0.38
CA GLU A 176 -8.87 2.07 0.24
C GLU A 176 -8.27 1.84 1.63
N LYS A 177 -6.95 1.94 1.79
CA LYS A 177 -6.27 1.70 3.08
C LYS A 177 -6.58 2.78 4.11
N MET A 178 -6.55 4.06 3.71
CA MET A 178 -6.89 5.16 4.61
C MET A 178 -8.36 5.14 5.02
N SER A 179 -9.25 4.73 4.11
CA SER A 179 -10.66 4.53 4.46
C SER A 179 -10.85 3.44 5.51
N ARG A 180 -10.03 2.37 5.50
CA ARG A 180 -10.07 1.33 6.55
C ARG A 180 -9.63 1.90 7.90
N ILE A 181 -8.48 2.57 7.95
CA ILE A 181 -7.95 3.19 9.18
C ILE A 181 -8.98 4.19 9.76
N LYS A 182 -9.54 5.05 8.90
CA LYS A 182 -10.61 5.99 9.26
C LYS A 182 -11.86 5.29 9.82
N ASN A 183 -12.17 4.08 9.39
CA ASN A 183 -13.33 3.33 9.87
C ASN A 183 -13.06 2.59 11.18
N ASP A 184 -11.80 2.31 11.50
CA ASP A 184 -11.40 1.70 12.78
C ASP A 184 -11.37 2.75 13.90
N GLU A 185 -11.10 4.01 13.57
CA GLU A 185 -11.17 5.14 14.50
C GLU A 185 -12.62 5.53 14.85
N TYR A 186 -13.05 5.23 16.08
CA TYR A 186 -14.37 5.62 16.64
C TYR A 186 -14.79 7.08 16.34
N PRO A 187 -13.91 8.10 16.45
CA PRO A 187 -14.30 9.50 16.31
C PRO A 187 -14.59 9.89 14.86
N THR A 188 -14.03 9.17 13.89
CA THR A 188 -14.22 9.38 12.45
C THR A 188 -15.28 8.49 11.85
N ARG A 189 -15.76 7.49 12.59
CA ARG A 189 -16.90 6.66 12.19
C ARG A 189 -18.17 7.48 12.05
N ALA A 190 -18.96 7.13 11.04
CA ALA A 190 -20.28 7.68 10.82
C ALA A 190 -21.25 7.00 11.81
N SER A 191 -21.93 7.81 12.64
CA SER A 191 -22.86 7.30 13.66
C SER A 191 -24.30 7.27 13.16
N THR A 192 -24.97 6.17 13.51
CA THR A 192 -26.16 5.68 12.85
C THR A 192 -27.41 6.39 13.34
N MET A 193 -28.11 7.10 12.45
CA MET A 193 -29.28 7.91 12.82
C MET A 193 -30.30 7.91 11.69
N ILE A 194 -31.58 7.81 12.02
CA ILE A 194 -32.63 8.15 11.06
C ILE A 194 -32.59 9.67 10.96
N PRO A 195 -32.13 10.24 9.82
CA PRO A 195 -31.94 11.67 9.71
C PRO A 195 -33.29 12.37 9.83
N VAL A 196 -33.33 13.32 10.74
CA VAL A 196 -34.43 14.26 10.88
C VAL A 196 -33.94 15.61 10.37
N SER A 197 -34.64 16.20 9.41
CA SER A 197 -34.45 17.61 9.08
C SER A 197 -35.36 18.45 9.96
N VAL A 198 -34.81 19.58 10.42
CA VAL A 198 -35.55 20.61 11.15
C VAL A 198 -35.53 21.85 10.27
N ASN A 199 -36.70 22.20 9.75
CA ASN A 199 -36.90 23.40 8.97
C ASN A 199 -37.78 24.35 9.76
N PHE A 200 -37.36 25.60 9.91
CA PHE A 200 -38.17 26.59 10.59
C PHE A 200 -38.03 27.96 9.93
N THR A 201 -39.06 28.79 10.10
CA THR A 201 -39.04 30.20 9.71
C THR A 201 -39.22 31.04 10.95
N THR A 202 -38.47 32.12 11.04
CA THR A 202 -38.51 33.08 12.16
C THR A 202 -38.63 34.52 11.62
N ASP A 203 -38.88 35.46 12.51
CA ASP A 203 -38.67 36.87 12.22
C ASP A 203 -37.22 37.10 11.78
N GLY A 204 -37.04 38.08 10.91
CA GLY A 204 -35.76 38.44 10.35
C GLY A 204 -34.61 38.43 11.35
N ILE A 205 -33.68 37.49 11.16
CA ILE A 205 -32.52 37.31 12.02
C ILE A 205 -31.26 37.20 11.17
N SER A 206 -30.25 37.98 11.52
CA SER A 206 -28.91 37.93 10.94
C SER A 206 -27.98 37.18 11.87
N GLY A 207 -26.86 36.66 11.35
CA GLY A 207 -25.83 35.97 12.13
C GLY A 207 -25.91 34.44 12.10
N PHE A 208 -26.94 33.83 11.50
CA PHE A 208 -26.88 32.41 11.16
C PHE A 208 -25.83 32.17 10.09
N THR A 209 -24.94 31.22 10.34
CA THR A 209 -23.91 30.83 9.37
C THR A 209 -24.16 29.42 8.85
N MET A 210 -23.85 29.21 7.57
CA MET A 210 -23.89 27.88 6.97
C MET A 210 -22.89 26.96 7.68
N GLY A 211 -23.30 25.76 8.09
CA GLY A 211 -22.45 24.85 8.86
C GLY A 211 -22.46 25.08 10.38
N GLN A 212 -23.16 26.10 10.87
CA GLN A 212 -23.33 26.31 12.31
C GLN A 212 -24.22 25.22 12.92
N ALA A 213 -23.79 24.64 14.03
CA ALA A 213 -24.56 23.68 14.79
C ALA A 213 -25.34 24.35 15.92
N PHE A 214 -26.56 23.89 16.18
CA PHE A 214 -27.40 24.28 17.32
C PHE A 214 -28.15 23.07 17.88
N THR A 215 -28.73 23.19 19.08
CA THR A 215 -29.66 22.19 19.62
C THR A 215 -31.08 22.72 19.64
N ILE A 216 -32.04 21.80 19.69
CA ILE A 216 -33.46 22.12 19.91
C ILE A 216 -33.91 21.50 21.24
N PRO A 217 -35.04 21.95 21.82
CA PRO A 217 -35.57 21.38 23.05
C PRO A 217 -35.75 19.85 22.93
N GLN A 218 -35.36 19.11 23.97
CA GLN A 218 -35.30 17.65 23.91
C GLN A 218 -36.69 17.00 23.83
N GLU A 219 -37.74 17.73 24.22
CA GLU A 219 -39.13 17.26 24.32
C GLU A 219 -39.73 16.91 22.95
N ILE A 220 -39.18 17.45 21.86
CA ILE A 220 -39.63 17.19 20.48
C ILE A 220 -38.80 16.14 19.76
N LEU A 221 -37.74 15.64 20.39
CA LEU A 221 -36.90 14.57 19.86
C LEU A 221 -37.42 13.21 20.33
N PRO A 222 -37.38 12.17 19.48
CA PRO A 222 -37.62 10.80 19.93
C PRO A 222 -36.75 10.43 21.14
N TYR A 223 -37.38 9.79 22.13
CA TYR A 223 -36.76 9.40 23.40
C TYR A 223 -35.45 8.61 23.22
N THR A 224 -35.38 7.78 22.17
CA THR A 224 -34.22 6.93 21.84
C THR A 224 -32.96 7.70 21.44
N TYR A 225 -33.08 8.98 21.08
CA TYR A 225 -31.93 9.82 20.72
C TYR A 225 -31.22 10.46 21.92
N ASN A 226 -31.88 10.49 23.09
CA ASN A 226 -31.33 11.14 24.27
C ASN A 226 -30.71 10.15 25.28
N ASN A 227 -30.98 8.84 25.16
CA ASN A 227 -30.74 7.86 26.24
C ASN A 227 -30.08 6.52 25.80
N ARG A 228 -29.25 6.47 24.75
CA ARG A 228 -28.49 5.23 24.46
C ARG A 228 -27.25 5.13 25.35
N ASN A 229 -27.40 4.47 26.48
CA ASN A 229 -26.26 3.93 27.23
C ASN A 229 -25.93 2.53 26.67
N LEU A 230 -24.84 2.38 25.94
CA LEU A 230 -24.43 1.12 25.31
C LEU A 230 -23.36 0.43 26.17
N GLN A 231 -23.77 -0.18 27.29
CA GLN A 231 -22.87 -1.04 28.07
C GLN A 231 -22.80 -2.46 27.49
N GLY A 232 -21.61 -3.06 27.46
CA GLY A 232 -21.41 -4.50 27.30
C GLY A 232 -21.20 -5.03 25.87
N ILE A 233 -21.02 -4.17 24.87
CA ILE A 233 -20.65 -4.60 23.50
C ILE A 233 -19.11 -4.59 23.38
N PRO A 234 -18.47 -5.72 23.05
CA PRO A 234 -17.03 -5.77 22.84
C PRO A 234 -16.60 -4.74 21.77
N GLY A 235 -15.71 -3.81 22.14
CA GLY A 235 -15.21 -2.75 21.25
C GLY A 235 -15.85 -1.36 21.39
N LEU A 236 -16.83 -1.16 22.28
CA LEU A 236 -17.33 0.17 22.67
C LEU A 236 -17.12 0.38 24.17
N GLY A 237 -15.91 0.77 24.54
CA GLY A 237 -15.56 1.14 25.92
C GLY A 237 -15.78 2.63 26.18
N ALA A 238 -17.03 3.03 26.42
CA ALA A 238 -17.46 4.15 27.28
C ALA A 238 -18.90 4.57 26.95
N ASP A 239 -19.66 4.87 28.00
CA ASP A 239 -21.04 5.35 27.98
C ASP A 239 -21.11 6.76 27.34
N HIS A 240 -21.07 6.83 26.00
CA HIS A 240 -21.23 8.11 25.29
C HIS A 240 -22.71 8.43 25.14
N ILE A 241 -23.23 9.35 25.97
CA ILE A 241 -24.51 10.00 25.71
C ILE A 241 -24.34 10.83 24.43
N ASN A 242 -24.79 10.28 23.31
CA ASN A 242 -24.77 10.95 22.03
C ASN A 242 -25.80 12.10 22.03
N LYS A 243 -25.38 13.31 22.40
CA LYS A 243 -26.25 14.49 22.29
C LYS A 243 -26.46 14.81 20.81
N VAL A 244 -27.70 14.97 20.40
CA VAL A 244 -28.04 15.32 19.02
C VAL A 244 -28.04 16.84 18.84
N GLY A 245 -27.52 17.31 17.72
CA GLY A 245 -27.57 18.69 17.26
C GLY A 245 -28.06 18.78 15.83
N PHE A 246 -28.18 20.00 15.32
CA PHE A 246 -28.66 20.31 13.98
C PHE A 246 -27.71 21.30 13.34
N VAL A 247 -27.22 20.97 12.15
CA VAL A 247 -26.33 21.82 11.37
C VAL A 247 -27.12 22.55 10.29
N VAL A 248 -26.93 23.87 10.17
CA VAL A 248 -27.56 24.68 9.13
C VAL A 248 -27.01 24.28 7.76
N VAL A 249 -27.90 23.82 6.88
CA VAL A 249 -27.59 23.43 5.48
C VAL A 249 -28.28 24.31 4.45
N GLY A 250 -29.27 25.11 4.87
CA GLY A 250 -29.96 26.07 4.04
C GLY A 250 -30.34 27.29 4.86
N LEU A 251 -30.06 28.48 4.34
CA LEU A 251 -30.43 29.74 4.94
C LEU A 251 -30.96 30.66 3.84
N SER A 252 -32.15 31.21 4.04
CA SER A 252 -32.78 32.15 3.10
C SER A 252 -33.37 33.32 3.88
N ASN A 253 -33.14 34.53 3.38
CA ASN A 253 -33.74 35.75 3.91
C ASN A 253 -34.64 36.34 2.83
N THR A 254 -35.93 36.49 3.13
CA THR A 254 -36.90 37.13 2.23
C THR A 254 -37.51 38.35 2.89
N ILE A 255 -37.68 39.41 2.11
CA ILE A 255 -38.37 40.63 2.54
C ILE A 255 -39.63 40.72 1.69
N GLU A 256 -40.76 40.40 2.28
CA GLU A 256 -42.06 40.40 1.63
C GLU A 256 -43.09 41.06 2.54
N ASN A 257 -44.01 41.84 1.99
CA ASN A 257 -45.08 42.51 2.75
C ASN A 257 -44.57 43.32 3.96
N ASN A 258 -43.43 43.98 3.80
CA ASN A 258 -42.76 44.74 4.87
C ASN A 258 -42.37 43.90 6.10
N GLN A 259 -42.25 42.59 5.93
CA GLN A 259 -41.74 41.66 6.93
C GLN A 259 -40.46 41.01 6.40
N TRP A 260 -39.43 41.01 7.24
CA TRP A 260 -38.26 40.20 7.01
C TRP A 260 -38.49 38.82 7.63
N ASN A 261 -38.36 37.78 6.83
CA ASN A 261 -38.43 36.39 7.27
C ASN A 261 -37.09 35.70 7.00
N THR A 262 -36.66 34.89 7.97
CA THR A 262 -35.49 34.03 7.83
C THR A 262 -35.94 32.58 7.88
N SER A 263 -35.70 31.83 6.81
CA SER A 263 -35.96 30.40 6.72
C SER A 263 -34.67 29.62 6.87
N VAL A 264 -34.63 28.75 7.87
CA VAL A 264 -33.49 27.89 8.20
C VAL A 264 -33.86 26.44 7.90
N LYS A 265 -32.99 25.76 7.15
CA LYS A 265 -33.02 24.31 6.96
C LYS A 265 -31.82 23.71 7.65
N ALA A 266 -32.06 22.75 8.54
CA ALA A 266 -30.99 22.12 9.30
C ALA A 266 -31.10 20.59 9.27
N ASN A 267 -29.95 19.94 9.19
CA ASN A 267 -29.85 18.48 9.21
C ASN A 267 -29.31 18.02 10.56
N MET A 268 -29.86 16.92 11.07
CA MET A 268 -29.45 16.34 12.33
C MET A 268 -28.03 15.77 12.28
N ILE A 269 -27.24 16.01 13.33
CA ILE A 269 -25.88 15.50 13.54
C ILE A 269 -25.71 15.02 14.99
N PHE A 270 -24.73 14.16 15.25
CA PHE A 270 -24.29 13.92 16.62
C PHE A 270 -23.26 14.98 17.02
N LEU A 271 -23.46 15.56 18.20
CA LEU A 271 -22.48 16.44 18.80
C LEU A 271 -21.36 15.57 19.39
N LYS A 272 -20.16 15.74 18.86
CA LYS A 272 -18.95 15.08 19.33
C LYS A 272 -18.21 16.02 20.27
N LYS A 273 -17.63 15.49 21.34
CA LYS A 273 -16.75 16.26 22.23
C LYS A 273 -15.33 16.24 21.68
N THR A 274 -14.54 17.28 21.98
CA THR A 274 -13.11 17.31 21.64
C THR A 274 -12.35 16.14 22.27
N THR A 275 -12.76 15.70 23.47
CA THR A 275 -12.22 14.51 24.16
C THR A 275 -12.44 13.21 23.39
N ASP A 276 -13.44 13.17 22.51
CA ASP A 276 -13.71 11.98 21.71
C ASP A 276 -12.65 11.82 20.61
N PHE A 277 -11.90 12.87 20.25
CA PHE A 277 -10.83 12.84 19.24
C PHE A 277 -9.45 12.65 19.91
N SER A 278 -9.20 11.48 20.49
CA SER A 278 -7.87 11.11 21.01
C SER A 278 -7.03 10.38 19.96
N GLY A 279 -6.58 11.10 18.94
CA GLY A 279 -5.56 10.63 18.01
C GLY A 279 -4.22 11.29 18.32
N SER A 280 -3.23 10.54 18.78
CA SER A 280 -1.84 11.01 18.69
C SER A 280 -1.32 10.64 17.31
N VAL A 281 -0.91 11.62 16.51
CA VAL A 281 -0.06 11.33 15.35
C VAL A 281 1.21 10.74 15.93
N GLU A 282 1.42 9.43 15.79
CA GLU A 282 2.74 8.86 15.98
C GLU A 282 3.63 9.47 14.90
N GLN A 283 4.38 10.51 15.27
CA GLN A 283 5.52 10.92 14.51
C GLN A 283 6.50 9.75 14.61
N LEU A 284 6.46 8.86 13.61
CA LEU A 284 7.47 7.83 13.43
C LEU A 284 8.81 8.54 13.60
N ALA A 285 9.62 8.06 14.55
CA ALA A 285 10.93 8.64 14.83
C ALA A 285 11.59 8.91 13.48
N ALA A 286 12.01 10.16 13.25
CA ALA A 286 12.61 10.58 11.99
C ALA A 286 13.64 9.52 11.63
N SER A 287 13.33 8.70 10.63
CA SER A 287 14.27 7.67 10.27
C SER A 287 15.44 8.45 9.68
N ASP A 288 16.65 8.27 10.21
CA ASP A 288 17.89 8.82 9.64
C ASP A 288 18.14 8.34 8.19
N ARG A 289 17.19 7.59 7.60
CA ARG A 289 17.13 7.39 6.16
C ARG A 289 16.83 8.74 5.53
N GLN A 290 17.88 9.36 5.01
CA GLN A 290 17.73 10.36 3.96
C GLN A 290 16.82 9.77 2.88
N PHE A 291 16.03 10.61 2.22
CA PHE A 291 15.45 10.25 0.93
C PHE A 291 16.62 9.99 -0.02
N GLU A 292 17.12 8.77 -0.02
CA GLU A 292 18.09 8.31 -0.99
C GLU A 292 17.35 8.12 -2.31
N GLU A 293 18.00 8.49 -3.42
CA GLU A 293 17.53 8.12 -4.75
C GLU A 293 17.20 6.64 -4.76
N ASN A 294 16.00 6.30 -5.23
CA ASN A 294 15.62 4.93 -5.51
C ASN A 294 16.75 4.28 -6.35
N PRO A 295 17.45 3.24 -5.85
CA PRO A 295 18.55 2.64 -6.60
C PRO A 295 18.07 1.95 -7.90
N GLY A 296 16.77 1.95 -8.18
CA GLY A 296 16.19 1.59 -9.47
C GLY A 296 16.34 2.62 -10.58
N ASN A 297 16.88 3.82 -10.32
CA ASN A 297 17.14 4.82 -11.36
C ASN A 297 18.53 5.46 -11.29
N ALA A 298 19.43 4.95 -10.45
CA ALA A 298 20.82 4.95 -10.87
C ALA A 298 20.82 4.17 -12.20
N THR A 299 21.05 4.86 -13.31
CA THR A 299 21.80 4.18 -14.37
C THR A 299 22.95 3.54 -13.64
N VAL A 300 22.99 2.21 -13.59
CA VAL A 300 24.10 1.48 -12.96
C VAL A 300 25.30 1.68 -13.87
N THR A 301 25.81 2.91 -13.90
CA THR A 301 27.06 3.33 -14.52
C THR A 301 28.18 3.25 -13.51
N ASN A 302 27.86 3.12 -12.22
CA ASN A 302 28.81 2.59 -11.26
C ASN A 302 28.66 1.08 -11.25
N PRO A 303 29.56 0.32 -11.93
CA PRO A 303 29.57 -1.12 -11.79
C PRO A 303 29.63 -1.45 -10.30
N VAL A 304 28.90 -2.49 -9.89
CA VAL A 304 29.04 -3.07 -8.56
C VAL A 304 30.54 -3.17 -8.30
N GLN A 305 31.03 -2.45 -7.30
CA GLN A 305 32.41 -2.58 -6.86
C GLN A 305 32.52 -3.93 -6.17
N VAL A 306 32.52 -5.00 -6.97
CA VAL A 306 32.84 -6.34 -6.51
C VAL A 306 34.28 -6.23 -6.06
N SER A 307 34.53 -6.35 -4.76
CA SER A 307 35.89 -6.38 -4.27
C SER A 307 36.63 -7.50 -5.00
N ASP A 308 37.79 -7.19 -5.59
CA ASP A 308 38.64 -8.20 -6.25
C ASP A 308 39.17 -9.28 -5.28
N GLY A 309 38.86 -9.15 -3.98
CA GLY A 309 39.19 -10.11 -2.93
C GLY A 309 38.18 -11.25 -2.75
N PRO A 310 38.52 -12.24 -1.90
CA PRO A 310 37.71 -13.42 -1.65
C PRO A 310 36.39 -13.09 -0.95
N VAL A 311 35.34 -13.82 -1.31
CA VAL A 311 34.01 -13.67 -0.71
C VAL A 311 33.90 -14.59 0.50
N LYS A 312 33.61 -14.02 1.67
CA LYS A 312 33.30 -14.82 2.86
C LYS A 312 31.95 -15.50 2.69
N LEU A 313 31.90 -16.80 3.00
CA LEU A 313 30.66 -17.56 2.94
C LEU A 313 29.70 -17.05 4.04
N PRO A 314 28.45 -16.64 3.69
CA PRO A 314 27.48 -16.10 4.65
C PRO A 314 27.12 -17.05 5.79
N ASP A 315 26.79 -16.47 6.95
CA ASP A 315 26.50 -17.22 8.17
C ASP A 315 25.29 -18.15 8.02
N TYR A 316 24.25 -17.74 7.28
CA TYR A 316 23.10 -18.60 7.04
C TYR A 316 23.46 -19.86 6.24
N ILE A 317 24.45 -19.79 5.35
CA ILE A 317 24.96 -20.98 4.64
C ILE A 317 25.84 -21.81 5.57
N LYS A 318 26.77 -21.18 6.30
CA LYS A 318 27.63 -21.89 7.28
C LYS A 318 26.84 -22.64 8.35
N ASN A 319 25.68 -22.10 8.72
CA ASN A 319 24.81 -22.70 9.74
C ASN A 319 23.82 -23.72 9.18
N SER A 320 23.65 -23.79 7.86
CA SER A 320 22.73 -24.72 7.19
C SER A 320 23.11 -26.20 7.42
N GLN A 321 22.10 -27.08 7.42
CA GLN A 321 22.30 -28.51 7.61
C GLN A 321 23.03 -29.13 6.41
N GLU A 322 22.72 -28.63 5.22
CA GLU A 322 23.30 -29.04 3.95
C GLU A 322 24.81 -28.80 3.92
N TYR A 323 25.25 -27.60 4.33
CA TYR A 323 26.67 -27.28 4.44
C TYR A 323 27.36 -28.21 5.46
N LYS A 324 26.80 -28.34 6.66
CA LYS A 324 27.34 -29.20 7.74
C LYS A 324 27.48 -30.65 7.28
N ASN A 325 26.46 -31.18 6.60
CA ASN A 325 26.48 -32.53 6.06
C ASN A 325 27.56 -32.69 4.98
N PHE A 326 27.72 -31.71 4.08
CA PHE A 326 28.71 -31.75 3.01
C PHE A 326 30.15 -31.73 3.54
N ILE A 327 30.46 -30.85 4.50
CA ILE A 327 31.80 -30.76 5.07
C ILE A 327 32.14 -31.93 6.01
N ALA A 328 31.13 -32.62 6.55
CA ALA A 328 31.32 -33.82 7.37
C ALA A 328 31.76 -35.04 6.55
N ILE A 329 31.67 -35.00 5.23
CA ILE A 329 32.07 -36.10 4.35
C ILE A 329 33.61 -36.23 4.39
N PRO A 330 34.16 -37.41 4.75
CA PRO A 330 35.59 -37.60 4.84
C PRO A 330 36.33 -37.18 3.56
N GLY A 331 37.34 -36.32 3.71
CA GLY A 331 38.20 -35.85 2.61
C GLY A 331 37.64 -34.69 1.78
N VAL A 332 36.36 -34.32 1.90
CA VAL A 332 35.76 -33.25 1.09
C VAL A 332 36.38 -31.89 1.39
N GLN A 333 36.57 -31.53 2.67
CA GLN A 333 37.16 -30.23 3.02
C GLN A 333 38.58 -30.08 2.47
N ALA A 334 39.42 -31.10 2.63
CA ALA A 334 40.79 -31.09 2.12
C ALA A 334 40.81 -31.00 0.58
N ARG A 335 39.90 -31.71 -0.09
CA ARG A 335 39.81 -31.69 -1.56
C ARG A 335 39.33 -30.34 -2.09
N VAL A 336 38.34 -29.72 -1.44
CA VAL A 336 37.89 -28.37 -1.81
C VAL A 336 38.99 -27.35 -1.61
N GLN A 337 39.76 -27.43 -0.52
CA GLN A 337 40.88 -26.55 -0.26
C GLN A 337 42.00 -26.68 -1.31
N ASP A 338 42.32 -27.90 -1.75
CA ASP A 338 43.28 -28.15 -2.83
C ASP A 338 42.82 -27.50 -4.14
N ILE A 339 41.55 -27.70 -4.51
CA ILE A 339 40.97 -27.10 -5.72
C ILE A 339 40.97 -25.58 -5.61
N ALA A 340 40.54 -25.01 -4.49
CA ALA A 340 40.54 -23.57 -4.25
C ALA A 340 41.94 -22.97 -4.46
N THR A 341 42.97 -23.62 -3.88
CA THR A 341 44.37 -23.21 -4.02
C THR A 341 44.82 -23.25 -5.48
N LYS A 342 44.49 -24.32 -6.21
CA LYS A 342 44.80 -24.43 -7.65
C LYS A 342 44.09 -23.39 -8.50
N LEU A 343 42.89 -22.97 -8.12
CA LEU A 343 42.11 -21.96 -8.84
C LEU A 343 42.44 -20.51 -8.42
N GLY A 344 43.21 -20.32 -7.35
CA GLY A 344 43.56 -18.99 -6.84
C GLY A 344 42.45 -18.30 -6.04
N VAL A 345 41.53 -19.07 -5.49
CA VAL A 345 40.34 -18.63 -4.74
C VAL A 345 40.34 -19.28 -3.35
N THR A 346 39.36 -18.95 -2.50
CA THR A 346 39.18 -19.58 -1.18
C THR A 346 38.17 -20.73 -1.23
N SER A 347 38.18 -21.60 -0.22
CA SER A 347 37.17 -22.63 -0.06
C SER A 347 35.76 -22.04 0.09
N ASP A 348 35.64 -20.88 0.75
CA ASP A 348 34.37 -20.15 0.90
C ASP A 348 33.80 -19.73 -0.48
N ASP A 349 34.65 -19.33 -1.43
CA ASP A 349 34.22 -19.00 -2.79
C ASP A 349 33.63 -20.23 -3.53
N LEU A 350 34.23 -21.41 -3.37
CA LEU A 350 33.70 -22.65 -3.97
C LEU A 350 32.42 -23.13 -3.28
N TYR A 351 32.37 -23.07 -1.95
CA TYR A 351 31.16 -23.45 -1.20
C TYR A 351 29.95 -22.60 -1.59
N LEU A 352 30.18 -21.32 -1.89
CA LEU A 352 29.15 -20.42 -2.37
C LEU A 352 28.56 -20.89 -3.69
N VAL A 353 29.39 -21.28 -4.65
CA VAL A 353 28.95 -21.83 -5.94
C VAL A 353 28.16 -23.12 -5.73
N PHE A 354 28.66 -24.04 -4.90
CA PHE A 354 27.94 -25.31 -4.62
C PHE A 354 26.58 -25.08 -3.97
N TYR A 355 26.48 -24.09 -3.08
CA TYR A 355 25.21 -23.72 -2.48
C TYR A 355 24.24 -23.17 -3.52
N LYS A 356 24.71 -22.30 -4.43
CA LYS A 356 23.88 -21.67 -5.46
C LYS A 356 23.40 -22.65 -6.52
N GLU A 357 24.26 -23.55 -6.95
CA GLU A 357 23.94 -24.48 -8.03
C GLU A 357 23.08 -25.63 -7.53
N SER A 358 23.36 -26.18 -6.33
CA SER A 358 22.70 -27.42 -5.90
C SER A 358 22.37 -27.51 -4.42
N ARG A 359 22.59 -26.46 -3.64
CA ARG A 359 22.52 -26.51 -2.16
C ARG A 359 23.40 -27.64 -1.59
N PHE A 360 24.59 -27.84 -2.15
CA PHE A 360 25.52 -28.92 -1.81
C PHE A 360 25.05 -30.35 -2.14
N ASP A 361 23.91 -30.52 -2.81
CA ASP A 361 23.43 -31.84 -3.24
C ASP A 361 24.15 -32.27 -4.54
N SER A 362 24.92 -33.35 -4.50
CA SER A 362 25.63 -33.89 -5.66
C SER A 362 24.76 -34.75 -6.59
N THR A 363 23.52 -35.02 -6.19
CA THR A 363 22.58 -35.95 -6.88
C THR A 363 21.39 -35.24 -7.52
N VAL A 364 21.19 -33.95 -7.23
CA VAL A 364 20.05 -33.20 -7.75
C VAL A 364 20.15 -33.01 -9.26
N LYS A 365 19.03 -33.26 -9.96
CA LYS A 365 18.86 -33.08 -11.40
C LYS A 365 17.76 -32.06 -11.67
N ASN A 366 18.04 -31.06 -12.50
CA ASN A 366 17.05 -30.05 -12.90
C ASN A 366 16.30 -30.42 -14.20
N SER A 367 15.33 -29.60 -14.59
CA SER A 367 14.45 -29.82 -15.75
C SER A 367 15.17 -29.82 -17.11
N ILE A 368 16.35 -29.19 -17.20
CA ILE A 368 17.20 -29.18 -18.41
C ILE A 368 18.24 -30.31 -18.39
N GLY A 369 18.20 -31.19 -17.39
CA GLY A 369 19.06 -32.36 -17.27
C GLY A 369 20.44 -32.08 -16.67
N ALA A 370 20.67 -30.91 -16.08
CA ALA A 370 21.89 -30.59 -15.36
C ALA A 370 21.95 -31.32 -14.01
N VAL A 371 23.14 -31.78 -13.60
CA VAL A 371 23.30 -32.64 -12.41
C VAL A 371 24.47 -32.22 -11.52
N GLY A 372 24.30 -32.32 -10.21
CA GLY A 372 25.40 -32.32 -9.24
C GLY A 372 25.82 -30.96 -8.69
N LEU A 373 26.97 -30.93 -8.00
CA LEU A 373 27.46 -29.81 -7.18
C LEU A 373 27.53 -28.47 -7.89
N ILE A 374 27.76 -28.47 -9.21
CA ILE A 374 27.78 -27.25 -10.04
C ILE A 374 26.79 -27.33 -11.21
N GLN A 375 25.79 -28.22 -11.13
CA GLN A 375 24.78 -28.44 -12.17
C GLN A 375 25.41 -28.66 -13.57
N PHE A 376 26.20 -29.72 -13.71
CA PHE A 376 26.81 -30.11 -14.98
C PHE A 376 25.72 -30.43 -16.02
N ILE A 377 25.60 -29.59 -17.05
CA ILE A 377 24.71 -29.87 -18.19
C ILE A 377 25.26 -31.05 -19.03
N PRO A 378 24.40 -31.82 -19.74
CA PRO A 378 24.81 -33.02 -20.46
C PRO A 378 26.00 -32.84 -21.41
N LYS A 379 26.04 -31.72 -22.14
CA LYS A 379 27.14 -31.41 -23.06
C LYS A 379 28.48 -31.21 -22.32
N THR A 380 28.45 -30.54 -21.18
CA THR A 380 29.63 -30.32 -20.33
C THR A 380 30.10 -31.64 -19.73
N ALA A 381 29.20 -32.45 -19.19
CA ALA A 381 29.54 -33.78 -18.67
C ALA A 381 30.26 -34.63 -19.74
N ALA A 382 29.70 -34.69 -20.95
CA ALA A 382 30.29 -35.43 -22.07
C ALA A 382 31.70 -34.93 -22.42
N SER A 383 31.92 -33.60 -22.42
CA SER A 383 33.26 -33.02 -22.67
C SER A 383 34.30 -33.36 -21.60
N LEU A 384 33.85 -33.71 -20.39
CA LEU A 384 34.70 -34.16 -19.28
C LEU A 384 34.86 -35.69 -19.25
N GLY A 385 34.29 -36.41 -20.22
CA GLY A 385 34.38 -37.86 -20.36
C GLY A 385 33.43 -38.64 -19.45
N VAL A 386 32.33 -38.03 -19.00
CA VAL A 386 31.30 -38.67 -18.14
C VAL A 386 29.89 -38.36 -18.61
N THR A 387 28.90 -39.11 -18.13
CA THR A 387 27.48 -38.80 -18.33
C THR A 387 26.86 -38.15 -17.10
N THR A 388 25.71 -37.49 -17.27
CA THR A 388 24.93 -36.92 -16.17
C THR A 388 24.43 -37.99 -15.20
N GLU A 389 24.14 -39.19 -15.67
CA GLU A 389 23.70 -40.35 -14.86
C GLU A 389 24.86 -40.87 -14.00
N GLN A 390 26.06 -40.92 -14.57
CA GLN A 390 27.28 -41.25 -13.83
C GLN A 390 27.59 -40.20 -12.77
N LEU A 391 27.45 -38.91 -13.09
CA LEU A 391 27.62 -37.82 -12.12
C LEU A 391 26.57 -37.86 -11.00
N GLN A 392 25.32 -38.23 -11.31
CA GLN A 392 24.23 -38.29 -10.35
C GLN A 392 24.43 -39.37 -9.28
N THR A 393 24.99 -40.50 -9.71
CA THR A 393 25.27 -41.66 -8.83
C THR A 393 26.64 -41.56 -8.17
N MET A 394 27.44 -40.57 -8.56
CA MET A 394 28.77 -40.33 -8.00
C MET A 394 28.68 -39.56 -6.69
N GLY A 395 29.36 -40.05 -5.66
CA GLY A 395 29.46 -39.33 -4.38
C GLY A 395 30.17 -37.97 -4.54
N PRO A 396 29.88 -37.01 -3.65
CA PRO A 396 30.34 -35.62 -3.76
C PRO A 396 31.87 -35.51 -3.84
N LEU A 397 32.61 -36.31 -3.06
CA LEU A 397 34.07 -36.31 -3.07
C LEU A 397 34.65 -36.62 -4.46
N LYS A 398 34.10 -37.61 -5.17
CA LYS A 398 34.57 -37.99 -6.50
C LYS A 398 34.08 -37.01 -7.56
N GLN A 399 32.93 -36.37 -7.33
CA GLN A 399 32.43 -35.31 -8.21
C GLN A 399 33.35 -34.07 -8.20
N LEU A 400 34.07 -33.81 -7.10
CA LEU A 400 35.06 -32.72 -7.02
C LEU A 400 36.21 -32.86 -8.05
N ASP A 401 36.56 -34.08 -8.48
CA ASP A 401 37.56 -34.27 -9.54
C ASP A 401 37.08 -33.69 -10.88
N TYR A 402 35.77 -33.75 -11.13
CA TYR A 402 35.15 -33.17 -12.32
C TYR A 402 34.92 -31.67 -12.18
N VAL A 403 34.68 -31.19 -10.95
CA VAL A 403 34.68 -29.75 -10.64
C VAL A 403 36.05 -29.15 -10.96
N GLU A 404 37.15 -29.78 -10.51
CA GLU A 404 38.50 -29.35 -10.83
C GLU A 404 38.75 -29.32 -12.35
N LYS A 405 38.41 -30.40 -13.06
CA LYS A 405 38.56 -30.47 -14.53
C LYS A 405 37.75 -29.39 -15.24
N TYR A 406 36.52 -29.14 -14.82
CA TYR A 406 35.64 -28.14 -15.41
C TYR A 406 36.22 -26.72 -15.31
N PHE A 407 36.77 -26.37 -14.16
CA PHE A 407 37.46 -25.08 -13.95
C PHE A 407 38.89 -25.05 -14.53
N GLY A 408 39.25 -26.01 -15.39
CA GLY A 408 40.50 -26.01 -16.14
C GLY A 408 41.69 -26.61 -15.40
N GLY A 409 41.49 -27.39 -14.35
CA GLY A 409 42.56 -28.11 -13.66
C GLY A 409 43.63 -27.22 -13.03
N GLY A 410 43.30 -25.96 -12.72
CA GLY A 410 44.25 -24.96 -12.20
C GLY A 410 45.02 -24.17 -13.26
N SER A 411 44.83 -24.45 -14.56
CA SER A 411 45.43 -23.68 -15.65
C SER A 411 44.82 -22.27 -15.78
N ARG A 412 43.57 -22.10 -15.33
CA ARG A 412 42.88 -20.81 -15.21
C ARG A 412 42.79 -20.42 -13.74
N LYS A 413 43.04 -19.13 -13.47
CA LYS A 413 42.82 -18.52 -12.16
C LYS A 413 41.54 -17.69 -12.19
N PHE A 414 40.84 -17.65 -11.06
CA PHE A 414 39.63 -16.87 -10.86
C PHE A 414 39.86 -15.90 -9.70
N LYS A 415 39.18 -14.75 -9.72
CA LYS A 415 39.36 -13.75 -8.67
C LYS A 415 38.66 -14.13 -7.37
N ASN A 416 37.42 -14.58 -7.47
CA ASN A 416 36.56 -14.88 -6.33
C ASN A 416 35.30 -15.66 -6.79
N ALA A 417 34.33 -15.82 -5.88
CA ALA A 417 33.07 -16.53 -6.14
C ALA A 417 32.25 -15.97 -7.32
N TYR A 418 32.33 -14.66 -7.61
CA TYR A 418 31.59 -14.04 -8.71
C TYR A 418 32.10 -14.54 -10.07
N ASP A 419 33.42 -14.64 -10.23
CA ASP A 419 34.05 -15.16 -11.44
C ASP A 419 33.81 -16.66 -11.62
N LEU A 420 33.84 -17.44 -10.53
CA LEU A 420 33.52 -18.86 -10.58
C LEU A 420 32.06 -19.08 -11.00
N TYR A 421 31.12 -18.34 -10.41
CA TYR A 421 29.71 -18.49 -10.72
C TYR A 421 29.37 -17.95 -12.12
N LEU A 422 30.02 -16.86 -12.54
CA LEU A 422 29.90 -16.39 -13.92
C LEU A 422 30.47 -17.40 -14.91
N TYR A 423 31.52 -18.14 -14.53
CA TYR A 423 32.04 -19.22 -15.35
C TYR A 423 31.05 -20.38 -15.47
N THR A 424 30.38 -20.79 -14.40
CA THR A 424 29.36 -21.87 -14.48
C THR A 424 28.15 -21.44 -15.29
N PHE A 425 27.72 -20.18 -15.16
CA PHE A 425 26.59 -19.62 -15.90
C PHE A 425 26.91 -19.33 -17.38
N PHE A 426 27.98 -18.57 -17.62
CA PHE A 426 28.36 -18.08 -18.94
C PHE A 426 29.89 -17.91 -19.09
N PRO A 427 30.63 -18.99 -19.43
CA PRO A 427 32.10 -19.00 -19.46
C PRO A 427 32.77 -17.89 -20.27
N ALA A 428 32.16 -17.47 -21.38
CA ALA A 428 32.72 -16.48 -22.30
C ALA A 428 32.69 -15.04 -21.76
N ALA A 429 31.90 -14.78 -20.70
CA ALA A 429 31.77 -13.47 -20.08
C ALA A 429 32.80 -13.23 -18.95
N VAL A 430 33.51 -14.27 -18.50
CA VAL A 430 34.54 -14.14 -17.46
C VAL A 430 35.70 -13.26 -17.94
N GLY A 431 36.10 -12.28 -17.12
CA GLY A 431 37.15 -11.32 -17.45
C GLY A 431 36.72 -10.23 -18.44
N LYS A 432 35.45 -10.18 -18.85
CA LYS A 432 34.90 -9.07 -19.63
C LYS A 432 34.56 -7.88 -18.73
N PRO A 433 34.51 -6.64 -19.27
CA PRO A 433 34.11 -5.49 -18.48
C PRO A 433 32.67 -5.64 -17.98
N ALA A 434 32.33 -4.96 -16.89
CA ALA A 434 31.01 -5.02 -16.27
C ALA A 434 29.86 -4.64 -17.24
N SER A 435 30.13 -3.78 -18.22
CA SER A 435 29.20 -3.37 -19.28
C SER A 435 29.02 -4.40 -20.40
N PHE A 436 29.78 -5.49 -20.41
CA PHE A 436 29.69 -6.52 -21.44
C PHE A 436 28.31 -7.19 -21.40
N VAL A 437 27.62 -7.16 -22.54
CA VAL A 437 26.31 -7.80 -22.73
C VAL A 437 26.51 -9.30 -22.89
N ILE A 438 25.78 -10.09 -22.10
CA ILE A 438 25.83 -11.54 -22.10
C ILE A 438 25.01 -12.06 -23.29
N GLU A 439 25.69 -12.41 -24.38
CA GLU A 439 25.09 -12.98 -25.58
C GLU A 439 26.05 -13.91 -26.33
N THR A 440 25.49 -14.77 -27.19
CA THR A 440 26.26 -15.62 -28.12
C THR A 440 25.76 -15.42 -29.55
N SER A 441 26.51 -15.92 -30.53
CA SER A 441 26.05 -15.93 -31.94
C SER A 441 24.71 -16.65 -32.14
N ASN A 442 24.34 -17.56 -31.22
CA ASN A 442 23.17 -18.42 -31.34
C ASN A 442 22.03 -18.06 -30.37
N GLN A 443 22.28 -17.16 -29.41
CA GLN A 443 21.31 -16.72 -28.42
C GLN A 443 21.54 -15.23 -28.11
N SER A 444 20.53 -14.41 -28.41
CA SER A 444 20.56 -12.98 -28.11
C SER A 444 20.44 -12.73 -26.60
N ALA A 445 20.93 -11.57 -26.16
CA ALA A 445 20.82 -11.14 -24.77
C ALA A 445 19.38 -11.14 -24.23
N SER A 446 18.41 -10.85 -25.09
CA SER A 446 16.98 -10.85 -24.73
C SER A 446 16.44 -12.26 -24.45
N ILE A 447 16.85 -13.26 -25.23
CA ILE A 447 16.47 -14.66 -25.00
C ILE A 447 17.08 -15.15 -23.68
N ILE A 448 18.36 -14.86 -23.46
CA ILE A 448 19.08 -15.22 -22.23
C ILE A 448 18.41 -14.56 -21.00
N SER A 449 18.01 -13.30 -21.12
CA SER A 449 17.27 -12.56 -20.09
C SER A 449 15.91 -13.18 -19.78
N THR A 450 15.17 -13.58 -20.82
CA THR A 450 13.84 -14.20 -20.66
C THR A 450 13.93 -15.58 -20.00
N GLN A 451 14.98 -16.34 -20.31
CA GLN A 451 15.26 -17.65 -19.70
C GLN A 451 15.73 -17.53 -18.25
N ASN A 452 16.33 -16.40 -17.87
CA ASN A 452 16.88 -16.15 -16.54
C ASN A 452 16.25 -14.91 -15.89
N PRO A 453 14.92 -14.90 -15.67
CA PRO A 453 14.20 -13.71 -15.23
C PRO A 453 14.61 -13.25 -13.83
N ALA A 454 15.16 -14.15 -13.01
CA ALA A 454 15.67 -13.81 -11.68
C ALA A 454 16.85 -12.84 -11.74
N ILE A 455 17.73 -12.97 -12.75
CA ILE A 455 18.89 -12.09 -12.93
C ILE A 455 18.41 -10.71 -13.37
N ALA A 456 17.50 -10.64 -14.35
CA ALA A 456 16.89 -9.39 -14.82
C ALA A 456 16.20 -8.65 -13.68
N ARG A 457 15.34 -9.34 -12.93
CA ARG A 457 14.61 -8.75 -11.79
C ARG A 457 15.54 -8.28 -10.68
N ALA A 458 16.61 -9.03 -10.38
CA ALA A 458 17.58 -8.62 -9.37
C ALA A 458 18.29 -7.31 -9.75
N ALA A 459 18.53 -7.09 -11.04
CA ALA A 459 19.08 -5.85 -11.57
C ALA A 459 18.03 -4.74 -11.82
N GLY A 460 16.76 -4.94 -11.44
CA GLY A 460 15.68 -3.98 -11.67
C GLY A 460 15.22 -3.90 -13.14
N LYS A 461 15.65 -4.85 -13.97
CA LYS A 461 15.30 -4.95 -15.41
C LYS A 461 14.09 -5.85 -15.62
N ARG A 462 13.39 -5.65 -16.75
CA ARG A 462 12.30 -6.55 -17.18
C ARG A 462 12.90 -7.80 -17.83
N PRO A 463 12.30 -8.99 -17.65
CA PRO A 463 12.67 -10.16 -18.45
C PRO A 463 12.56 -9.84 -19.95
N GLY A 464 13.66 -10.03 -20.68
CA GLY A 464 13.78 -9.64 -22.09
C GLY A 464 14.70 -8.44 -22.33
N ASP A 465 15.01 -7.63 -21.31
CA ASP A 465 16.02 -6.57 -21.41
C ASP A 465 17.43 -7.19 -21.42
N PRO A 466 18.40 -6.67 -22.20
CA PRO A 466 19.76 -7.21 -22.24
C PRO A 466 20.44 -7.26 -20.87
N LEU A 467 20.99 -8.43 -20.54
CA LEU A 467 21.77 -8.66 -19.33
C LEU A 467 23.25 -8.38 -19.59
N THR A 468 23.90 -7.75 -18.61
CA THR A 468 25.33 -7.48 -18.59
C THR A 468 26.02 -8.30 -17.51
N VAL A 469 27.35 -8.36 -17.54
CA VAL A 469 28.17 -8.92 -16.45
C VAL A 469 27.85 -8.25 -15.11
N ASN A 470 27.63 -6.93 -15.11
CA ASN A 470 27.25 -6.20 -13.91
C ASN A 470 25.90 -6.65 -13.34
N ASP A 471 24.90 -6.88 -14.19
CA ASP A 471 23.58 -7.35 -13.75
C ASP A 471 23.68 -8.74 -13.10
N PHE A 472 24.55 -9.60 -13.64
CA PHE A 472 24.86 -10.89 -13.03
C PHE A 472 25.50 -10.70 -11.64
N TYR A 473 26.46 -9.79 -11.49
CA TYR A 473 27.07 -9.52 -10.19
C TYR A 473 26.08 -8.94 -9.16
N ILE A 474 25.15 -8.07 -9.57
CA ILE A 474 24.05 -7.61 -8.71
C ILE A 474 23.20 -8.79 -8.24
N TYR A 475 22.85 -9.69 -9.16
CA TYR A 475 22.10 -10.90 -8.85
C TYR A 475 22.84 -11.75 -7.81
N VAL A 476 24.12 -12.04 -8.03
CA VAL A 476 24.94 -12.80 -7.09
C VAL A 476 25.00 -12.09 -5.73
N GLN A 477 25.25 -10.78 -5.69
CA GLN A 477 25.34 -10.02 -4.44
C GLN A 477 24.03 -10.01 -3.64
N LYS A 478 22.89 -9.76 -4.29
CA LYS A 478 21.57 -9.82 -3.62
C LYS A 478 21.26 -11.23 -3.13
N ALA A 479 21.64 -12.23 -3.91
CA ALA A 479 21.48 -13.61 -3.52
C ALA A 479 22.44 -14.04 -2.40
N LEU A 480 23.49 -13.26 -2.08
CA LEU A 480 24.42 -13.48 -0.97
C LEU A 480 24.04 -12.77 0.33
N ILE A 481 23.31 -11.66 0.24
CA ILE A 481 22.87 -10.84 1.38
C ILE A 481 21.50 -11.31 1.92
N GLY A 482 20.72 -12.02 1.10
CA GLY A 482 19.36 -12.50 1.42
C GLY A 482 19.31 -13.71 2.34
#